data_AF-A0A1F8U2F0-F1
#
_entry.id   AF-A0A1F8U2F0-F1
#
_cell.length_a   1.000
_cell.length_b   1.000
_cell.length_c   1.000
_cell.angle_alpha   90.00
_cell.angle_beta   90.00
_cell.angle_gamma   90.00
#
_symmetry.space_group_name_H-M   'P 1'
#
loop_
_entity.id
_entity.type
_entity.pdbx_description
1 polymer ?
#
loop_
_entity_poly.entity_id
_entity_poly.type
_entity_poly.pdbx_seq_one_letter_code
_entity_poly.pdbx_strand_id
1 'polypeptide(L)'
;MGAESYFGFHVYVNVYNDNVVLTDTDVTLPGRGSPISIQRAYNLRSDAASPIGDRWTLNVYMKLSFSDGEIVKLTDSDGTVTFSNKEFIPPLYSSLHALPKIIHLLLSCY
;
A
#
# COMPACT_ATOMS: atom_id res chain seq x y z
N MET A 1 -6.35 5.59 24.80
CA MET A 1 -6.14 4.25 25.39
C MET A 1 -5.37 3.41 24.38
N GLY A 2 -4.29 2.75 24.83
CA GLY A 2 -3.42 1.76 24.16
C GLY A 2 -3.32 1.73 22.64
N ALA A 3 -2.31 2.41 22.07
CA ALA A 3 -1.98 2.38 20.64
C ALA A 3 -0.80 1.43 20.32
N GLU A 4 -0.66 0.34 21.07
CA GLU A 4 0.45 -0.61 20.89
C GLU A 4 0.00 -1.79 20.02
N SER A 5 0.80 -2.18 19.02
CA SER A 5 0.45 -3.17 17.99
C SER A 5 -0.05 -4.52 18.54
N TYR A 6 0.32 -4.88 19.77
CA TYR A 6 -0.13 -6.10 20.43
C TYR A 6 -1.63 -6.09 20.82
N PHE A 7 -2.19 -4.92 21.13
CA PHE A 7 -3.62 -4.77 21.46
C PHE A 7 -4.47 -4.29 20.27
N GLY A 8 -3.82 -3.69 19.26
CA GLY A 8 -4.49 -3.15 18.08
C GLY A 8 -4.95 -4.22 17.08
N PHE A 9 -4.26 -5.37 17.03
CA PHE A 9 -4.59 -6.46 16.11
C PHE A 9 -4.75 -7.79 16.83
N HIS A 10 -5.86 -8.48 16.59
CA HIS A 10 -6.05 -9.88 16.97
C HIS A 10 -6.07 -10.75 15.70
N VAL A 11 -5.01 -11.51 15.50
CA VAL A 11 -4.76 -12.28 14.26
C VAL A 11 -4.76 -11.34 13.04
N TYR A 12 -5.86 -11.29 12.30
CA TYR A 12 -6.03 -10.48 11.09
C TYR A 12 -6.94 -9.28 11.28
N VAL A 13 -7.55 -9.16 12.47
CA VAL A 13 -8.56 -8.14 12.76
C VAL A 13 -7.91 -7.00 13.52
N ASN A 14 -7.98 -5.80 12.98
CA ASN A 14 -7.72 -4.59 13.72
C ASN A 14 -8.92 -4.30 14.64
N VAL A 15 -8.73 -4.48 15.93
CA VAL A 15 -9.80 -4.37 16.95
C VAL A 15 -10.20 -2.91 17.19
N TYR A 16 -9.36 -1.95 16.78
CA TYR A 16 -9.66 -0.53 16.94
C TYR A 16 -10.66 -0.01 15.88
N ASN A 17 -10.63 -0.56 14.66
CA ASN A 17 -11.46 -0.08 13.55
C ASN A 17 -12.28 -1.20 12.87
N ASP A 18 -12.33 -2.37 13.50
CA ASP A 18 -13.01 -3.59 13.04
C ASP A 18 -12.63 -3.99 11.60
N ASN A 19 -11.43 -3.62 11.15
CA ASN A 19 -10.96 -3.98 9.81
C ASN A 19 -10.29 -5.34 9.81
N VAL A 20 -10.60 -6.17 8.81
CA VAL A 20 -9.87 -7.41 8.56
C VAL A 20 -8.88 -7.16 7.43
N VAL A 21 -7.60 -7.38 7.70
CA VAL A 21 -6.53 -7.28 6.71
C VAL A 21 -5.78 -8.61 6.63
N LEU A 22 -5.78 -9.22 5.46
CA LEU A 22 -5.02 -10.44 5.16
C LEU A 22 -3.95 -10.10 4.15
N THR A 23 -2.73 -10.62 4.33
CA THR A 23 -1.64 -10.46 3.37
C THR A 23 -0.95 -11.79 3.14
N ASP A 24 -0.58 -12.04 1.89
CA ASP A 24 0.14 -13.27 1.51
C ASP A 24 1.07 -13.01 0.33
N THR A 25 2.17 -13.76 0.25
CA THR A 25 3.15 -13.64 -0.84
C THR A 25 2.95 -14.78 -1.83
N ASP A 26 2.52 -14.43 -3.05
CA ASP A 26 2.26 -15.41 -4.09
C ASP A 26 3.55 -15.87 -4.79
N VAL A 27 4.43 -14.92 -5.11
CA VAL A 27 5.65 -15.19 -5.89
C VAL A 27 6.78 -14.32 -5.36
N THR A 28 7.96 -14.91 -5.21
CA THR A 28 9.21 -14.18 -4.92
C THR A 28 10.27 -14.56 -5.94
N LEU A 29 10.87 -13.55 -6.58
CA LEU A 29 12.01 -13.70 -7.46
C LEU A 29 13.26 -13.10 -6.77
N PRO A 30 14.16 -13.94 -6.23
CA PRO A 30 15.39 -13.47 -5.61
C PRO A 30 16.39 -12.95 -6.65
N GLY A 31 17.19 -11.96 -6.27
CA GLY A 31 18.21 -11.36 -7.14
C GLY A 31 19.31 -10.67 -6.34
N ARG A 32 20.27 -10.02 -7.01
CA ARG A 32 21.41 -9.32 -6.38
C ARG A 32 21.04 -8.01 -5.64
N GLY A 33 19.76 -7.73 -5.47
CA GLY A 33 19.23 -6.55 -4.78
C GLY A 33 17.92 -6.89 -4.08
N SER A 34 17.08 -5.89 -3.79
CA SER A 34 15.77 -6.14 -3.19
C SER A 34 14.95 -7.11 -4.06
N PRO A 35 14.46 -8.24 -3.50
CA PRO A 35 13.73 -9.24 -4.26
C PRO A 35 12.43 -8.66 -4.81
N ILE A 36 12.02 -9.14 -5.99
CA ILE A 36 10.71 -8.80 -6.52
C ILE A 36 9.71 -9.78 -5.90
N SER A 37 8.78 -9.27 -5.10
CA SER A 37 7.69 -10.06 -4.54
C SER A 37 6.35 -9.58 -5.09
N ILE A 38 5.50 -10.51 -5.51
CA ILE A 38 4.08 -10.26 -5.77
C ILE A 38 3.33 -10.70 -4.52
N GLN A 39 2.57 -9.76 -3.95
CA GLN A 39 1.82 -9.97 -2.73
C GLN A 39 0.37 -9.60 -3.00
N ARG A 40 -0.54 -10.41 -2.44
CA ARG A 40 -1.96 -10.14 -2.41
C ARG A 40 -2.36 -9.67 -1.02
N ALA A 41 -3.30 -8.73 -0.99
CA ALA A 41 -3.88 -8.22 0.23
C ALA A 41 -5.41 -8.18 0.12
N TYR A 42 -6.09 -8.68 1.15
CA TYR A 42 -7.52 -8.46 1.37
C TYR A 42 -7.69 -7.40 2.43
N ASN A 43 -8.57 -6.44 2.19
CA ASN A 43 -8.90 -5.41 3.15
C ASN A 43 -10.41 -5.20 3.18
N LEU A 44 -11.07 -5.58 4.28
CA LEU A 44 -12.52 -5.53 4.40
C LEU A 44 -13.10 -4.12 4.16
N ARG A 45 -12.34 -3.09 4.52
CA ARG A 45 -12.74 -1.68 4.36
C ARG A 45 -12.31 -1.06 3.02
N SER A 46 -11.63 -1.81 2.17
CA SER A 46 -11.31 -1.34 0.83
C SER A 46 -12.53 -1.44 -0.08
N ASP A 47 -12.73 -0.42 -0.92
CA ASP A 47 -13.68 -0.45 -2.04
C ASP A 47 -13.00 -0.85 -3.36
N ALA A 48 -11.75 -1.34 -3.31
CA ALA A 48 -11.02 -1.75 -4.49
C ALA A 48 -11.65 -2.99 -5.12
N ALA A 49 -12.02 -2.88 -6.40
CA ALA A 49 -12.30 -4.02 -7.25
C ALA A 49 -11.08 -4.27 -8.14
N SER A 50 -10.58 -5.51 -8.14
CA SER A 50 -9.46 -5.91 -8.98
C SER A 50 -9.76 -7.22 -9.72
N PRO A 51 -8.95 -7.59 -10.73
CA PRO A 51 -9.15 -8.85 -11.46
C PRO A 51 -9.07 -10.12 -10.59
N ILE A 52 -8.52 -10.02 -9.37
CA ILE A 52 -8.42 -11.15 -8.43
C ILE A 52 -9.57 -11.21 -7.42
N GLY A 53 -10.55 -10.31 -7.53
CA GLY A 53 -11.76 -10.29 -6.71
C GLY A 53 -11.99 -8.97 -5.98
N ASP A 54 -13.19 -8.84 -5.41
CA ASP A 54 -13.57 -7.67 -4.63
C ASP A 54 -12.76 -7.59 -3.34
N ARG A 55 -12.28 -6.38 -3.02
CA ARG A 55 -11.46 -6.06 -1.84
C ARG A 55 -10.10 -6.74 -1.78
N TRP A 56 -9.79 -7.55 -2.80
CA TRP A 56 -8.48 -8.11 -3.03
C TRP A 56 -7.68 -7.18 -3.92
N THR A 57 -6.43 -6.97 -3.57
CA THR A 57 -5.50 -6.11 -4.28
C THR A 57 -4.13 -6.78 -4.36
N LEU A 58 -3.35 -6.39 -5.36
CA LEU A 58 -1.95 -6.80 -5.47
C LEU A 58 -1.07 -5.59 -5.22
N ASN A 59 0.09 -5.80 -4.61
CA ASN A 59 1.08 -4.74 -4.41
C ASN A 59 1.55 -4.09 -5.73
N VAL A 60 1.49 -4.83 -6.86
CA VAL A 60 1.80 -4.29 -8.19
C VAL A 60 0.76 -3.30 -8.72
N TYR A 61 -0.43 -3.23 -8.12
CA TYR A 61 -1.49 -2.28 -8.48
C TYR A 61 -1.45 -0.97 -7.68
N MET A 62 -0.46 -0.82 -6.79
CA MET A 62 -0.22 0.46 -6.13
C MET A 62 -0.03 1.56 -7.17
N LYS A 63 -0.64 2.71 -6.90
CA LYS A 63 -0.58 3.85 -7.83
C LYS A 63 -0.57 5.17 -7.10
N LEU A 64 0.13 6.11 -7.70
CA LEU A 64 0.10 7.52 -7.35
C LEU A 64 -0.64 8.27 -8.46
N SER A 65 -1.60 9.12 -8.10
CA SER A 65 -2.35 9.94 -9.04
C SER A 65 -2.39 11.38 -8.55
N PHE A 66 -2.25 12.33 -9.47
CA PHE A 66 -2.25 13.76 -9.18
C PHE A 66 -3.58 14.35 -9.64
N SER A 67 -4.27 15.08 -8.76
CA SER A 67 -5.44 15.88 -9.12
C SER A 67 -5.12 17.35 -8.89
N ASP A 68 -5.31 18.17 -9.93
CA ASP A 68 -5.19 19.63 -9.91
C ASP A 68 -3.85 20.19 -9.39
N GLY A 69 -2.77 19.41 -9.52
CA GLY A 69 -1.38 19.87 -9.27
C GLY A 69 -0.97 19.98 -7.80
N GLU A 70 -1.92 20.06 -6.88
CA GLU A 70 -1.66 20.24 -5.44
C GLU A 70 -1.96 18.99 -4.61
N ILE A 71 -2.88 18.13 -5.04
CA ILE A 71 -3.30 16.95 -4.29
C ILE A 71 -2.73 15.68 -4.93
N VAL A 72 -2.09 14.89 -4.08
CA VAL A 72 -1.55 13.57 -4.39
C VAL A 72 -2.48 12.52 -3.76
N LYS A 73 -3.03 11.67 -4.60
CA LYS A 73 -3.81 10.50 -4.21
C LYS A 73 -2.94 9.25 -4.34
N LEU A 74 -2.69 8.58 -3.23
CA LEU A 74 -2.03 7.28 -3.17
C LEU A 74 -3.09 6.20 -3.02
N THR A 75 -2.99 5.14 -3.82
CA THR A 75 -3.66 3.87 -3.60
C THR A 75 -2.59 2.86 -3.22
N ASP A 76 -2.67 2.36 -1.99
CA ASP A 76 -1.70 1.42 -1.42
C ASP A 76 -2.00 -0.03 -1.84
N SER A 77 -1.10 -0.94 -1.47
CA SER A 77 -1.09 -2.36 -1.78
C SER A 77 -2.23 -3.16 -1.17
N ASP A 78 -2.90 -2.60 -0.16
CA ASP A 78 -4.09 -3.14 0.50
C ASP A 78 -5.39 -2.46 0.01
N GLY A 79 -5.28 -1.62 -1.03
CA GLY A 79 -6.41 -0.85 -1.56
C GLY A 79 -6.85 0.33 -0.69
N THR A 80 -6.11 0.68 0.36
CA THR A 80 -6.32 1.91 1.13
C THR A 80 -6.01 3.12 0.26
N VAL A 81 -6.88 4.13 0.29
CA VAL A 81 -6.71 5.36 -0.46
C VAL A 81 -6.44 6.51 0.50
N THR A 82 -5.33 7.21 0.28
CA THR A 82 -4.96 8.39 1.06
C THR A 82 -4.77 9.59 0.14
N PHE A 83 -5.09 10.77 0.67
CA PHE A 83 -4.93 12.04 -0.02
C PHE A 83 -3.95 12.89 0.79
N SER A 84 -3.01 13.53 0.12
CA SER A 84 -2.01 14.39 0.75
C SER A 84 -1.71 15.58 -0.15
N ASN A 85 -1.32 16.71 0.45
CA ASN A 85 -0.79 17.82 -0.32
C ASN A 85 0.59 17.43 -0.88
N LYS A 86 0.93 17.95 -2.06
CA LYS A 86 2.20 17.66 -2.74
C LYS A 86 3.44 17.97 -1.89
N GLU A 87 3.33 18.94 -0.99
CA GLU A 87 4.42 19.35 -0.07
C GLU A 87 4.59 18.38 1.12
N PHE A 88 3.59 17.53 1.39
CA PHE A 88 3.58 16.57 2.49
C PHE A 88 3.53 15.14 1.95
N ILE A 89 4.52 14.78 1.11
CA ILE A 89 4.77 13.37 0.80
C ILE A 89 5.41 12.76 2.05
N PRO A 90 4.79 11.74 2.70
CA PRO A 90 5.32 11.18 3.93
C PRO A 90 6.76 10.65 3.72
N PRO A 91 7.65 10.78 4.73
CA PRO A 91 9.08 10.42 4.60
C PRO A 91 9.33 8.94 4.31
N LEU A 92 8.34 8.07 4.50
CA LEU A 92 8.40 6.67 4.06
C LEU A 92 8.50 6.52 2.54
N TYR A 93 8.10 7.53 1.78
CA TYR A 93 8.15 7.56 0.31
C TYR A 93 9.31 8.41 -0.22
N SER A 94 10.01 9.18 0.64
CA SER A 94 11.20 9.96 0.26
C SER A 94 12.49 9.14 0.25
N SER A 95 12.47 7.94 0.85
CA SER A 95 13.52 6.94 0.65
C SER A 95 13.25 6.15 -0.63
N LEU A 96 14.08 6.36 -1.66
CA LEU A 96 14.10 5.62 -2.94
C LEU A 96 14.07 4.08 -2.79
N HIS A 97 14.37 3.56 -1.59
CA HIS A 97 14.42 2.14 -1.27
C HIS A 97 13.10 1.53 -0.74
N ALA A 98 12.15 2.36 -0.30
CA ALA A 98 10.89 1.88 0.31
C ALA A 98 9.72 1.77 -0.69
N LEU A 99 9.93 2.22 -1.93
CA LEU A 99 8.93 2.21 -2.98
C LEU A 99 8.96 0.89 -3.78
N PRO A 100 7.79 0.35 -4.18
CA PRO A 100 7.75 -0.59 -5.29
C PRO A 100 8.45 0.04 -6.50
N LYS A 101 9.31 -0.73 -7.20
CA LYS A 101 10.11 -0.24 -8.34
C LYS A 101 9.29 0.48 -9.42
N ILE A 102 8.01 0.16 -9.56
CA ILE A 102 7.08 0.84 -10.49
C ILE A 102 6.86 2.31 -10.09
N ILE A 103 6.73 2.60 -8.80
CA ILE A 103 6.54 3.98 -8.30
C ILE A 103 7.88 4.74 -8.29
N HIS A 104 9.00 4.04 -8.14
CA HIS A 104 10.36 4.60 -8.25
C HIS A 104 10.59 5.30 -9.61
N LEU A 105 10.14 4.72 -10.73
CA LEU A 105 10.30 5.35 -12.05
C LEU A 105 9.47 6.63 -12.21
N LEU A 106 8.31 6.72 -11.57
CA LEU A 106 7.40 7.86 -11.72
C LEU A 106 7.87 9.10 -10.94
N LEU A 107 8.60 8.90 -9.83
CA LEU A 107 9.14 10.00 -9.00
C LEU A 107 10.49 10.54 -9.51
N SER A 108 11.24 9.79 -10.32
CA SER A 108 12.50 10.27 -10.90
C SER A 108 12.32 11.17 -12.14
N CYS A 109 11.09 11.33 -12.63
CA CYS A 109 10.77 12.11 -13.83
C CYS A 109 10.14 13.48 -13.53
N TYR A 110 10.14 13.91 -12.27
CA TYR A 110 9.68 15.23 -11.83
C TYR A 110 10.71 15.93 -10.96
#